data_AF-A0A6G0VZW5-F1
#
_entry.id   AF-A0A6G0VZW5-F1
#
_cell.length_a   1.000
_cell.length_b   1.000
_cell.length_c   1.000
_cell.angle_alpha   90.00
_cell.angle_beta   90.00
_cell.angle_gamma   90.00
#
_symmetry.space_group_name_H-M   'P 1'
#
loop_
_entity.id
_entity.type
_entity.pdbx_description
1 polymer ?
#
loop_
_entity_poly.entity_id
_entity_poly.type
_entity_poly.pdbx_seq_one_letter_code
_entity_poly.pdbx_strand_id
1 'polypeptide(L)'
;MVLTKSEISENLFEKLKLTKRDSKACVEFFFEEVRKSLEKGENVKLSGFGREKVVISKRRVVTFKAGQKLKNRIENCFIKK
;
A
#
# COMPACT_ATOMS: atom_id res chain seq x y z
N MET A 1 -6.31 7.26 -11.42
CA MET A 1 -6.45 5.82 -11.11
C MET A 1 -6.27 5.63 -9.61
N VAL A 2 -7.16 4.87 -8.97
CA VAL A 2 -7.14 4.58 -7.53
C VAL A 2 -6.65 3.15 -7.37
N LEU A 3 -5.64 2.94 -6.53
CA LEU A 3 -5.13 1.59 -6.26
C LEU A 3 -6.04 0.89 -5.24
N THR A 4 -6.58 -0.27 -5.57
CA THR A 4 -7.48 -1.04 -4.69
C THR A 4 -6.77 -2.18 -3.96
N LYS A 5 -7.33 -2.65 -2.83
CA LYS A 5 -6.79 -3.82 -2.10
C LYS A 5 -6.72 -5.07 -2.98
N SER A 6 -7.68 -5.23 -3.90
CA SER A 6 -7.73 -6.36 -4.83
C SER A 6 -6.54 -6.31 -5.79
N GLU A 7 -6.28 -5.16 -6.41
CA GLU A 7 -5.13 -4.95 -7.30
C GLU A 7 -3.78 -5.17 -6.59
N ILE A 8 -3.66 -4.77 -5.32
CA ILE A 8 -2.47 -5.03 -4.52
C ILE A 8 -2.30 -6.54 -4.27
N SER A 9 -3.40 -7.24 -3.97
CA SER A 9 -3.39 -8.68 -3.71
C SER A 9 -3.02 -9.47 -4.97
N GLU A 10 -3.52 -9.07 -6.13
CA GLU A 10 -3.19 -9.65 -7.44
C GLU A 10 -1.71 -9.44 -7.78
N ASN A 11 -1.18 -8.24 -7.56
CA ASN A 11 0.25 -7.97 -7.74
C ASN A 11 1.15 -8.81 -6.81
N LEU A 12 0.72 -9.02 -5.56
CA LEU A 12 1.42 -9.90 -4.62
C LEU A 12 1.41 -11.36 -5.10
N PHE A 13 0.26 -11.83 -5.59
CA PHE A 13 0.12 -13.16 -6.16
C PHE A 13 1.08 -13.37 -7.34
N GLU A 14 1.11 -12.44 -8.29
CA GLU A 14 1.96 -12.55 -9.49
C GLU A 14 3.46 -12.49 -9.18
N LYS A 15 3.87 -11.56 -8.30
CA LYS A 15 5.30 -11.31 -8.03
C LYS A 15 5.91 -12.31 -7.04
N LEU A 16 5.15 -12.70 -6.01
CA LEU A 16 5.65 -13.55 -4.94
C LEU A 16 5.17 -15.00 -5.06
N LYS A 17 4.32 -15.32 -6.06
CA LYS A 17 3.75 -16.65 -6.29
C LYS A 17 3.10 -17.25 -5.04
N LEU A 18 2.54 -16.40 -4.19
CA LEU A 18 1.77 -16.80 -3.02
C LEU A 18 0.42 -17.37 -3.44
N THR A 19 -0.31 -18.02 -2.54
CA THR A 19 -1.70 -18.37 -2.84
C THR A 19 -2.59 -17.12 -2.82
N LYS A 20 -3.67 -17.09 -3.62
CA LYS A 20 -4.62 -15.96 -3.63
C LYS A 20 -5.18 -15.65 -2.24
N ARG A 21 -5.36 -16.70 -1.42
CA ARG A 21 -5.83 -16.57 -0.03
C ARG A 21 -4.79 -15.84 0.82
N ASP A 22 -3.53 -16.25 0.73
CA ASP A 22 -2.44 -15.66 1.52
C ASP A 22 -2.15 -14.23 1.07
N SER A 23 -2.15 -13.96 -0.24
CA SER A 23 -1.97 -12.59 -0.75
C SER A 23 -3.03 -11.63 -0.21
N LYS A 24 -4.30 -12.05 -0.21
CA LYS A 24 -5.40 -11.25 0.35
C LYS A 24 -5.24 -11.07 1.85
N ALA A 25 -4.90 -12.14 2.57
CA ALA A 25 -4.68 -12.09 4.01
C ALA A 25 -3.53 -11.13 4.37
N CYS A 26 -2.39 -11.21 3.69
CA CYS A 26 -1.24 -10.32 3.91
C CYS A 26 -1.61 -8.85 3.72
N VAL A 27 -2.36 -8.51 2.67
CA VAL A 27 -2.82 -7.14 2.43
C VAL A 27 -3.73 -6.67 3.56
N GLU A 28 -4.68 -7.50 3.99
CA GLU A 28 -5.60 -7.14 5.07
C GLU A 28 -4.87 -6.95 6.41
N PHE A 29 -3.98 -7.87 6.77
CA PHE A 29 -3.16 -7.78 7.98
C PHE A 29 -2.28 -6.53 7.99
N PHE A 30 -1.66 -6.19 6.87
CA PHE A 30 -0.85 -4.97 6.77
C PHE A 30 -1.67 -3.71 7.08
N PHE A 31 -2.83 -3.55 6.44
CA PHE A 31 -3.66 -2.36 6.67
C PHE A 31 -4.28 -2.34 8.07
N GLU A 32 -4.59 -3.49 8.64
CA GLU A 32 -5.12 -3.60 10.00
C GLU A 32 -4.06 -3.22 11.05
N GLU A 33 -2.81 -3.66 10.90
CA GLU A 33 -1.73 -3.24 11.79
C GLU A 33 -1.43 -1.74 11.68
N VAL A 34 -1.44 -1.19 10.46
CA VAL A 34 -1.32 0.26 10.25
C VAL A 34 -2.46 1.00 10.95
N ARG A 35 -3.71 0.53 10.82
CA ARG A 35 -4.86 1.10 11.53
C ARG A 35 -4.64 1.08 13.05
N LYS A 36 -4.26 -0.07 13.63
CA LYS A 36 -4.06 -0.20 15.08
C LYS A 36 -3.01 0.76 15.62
N SER A 37 -1.86 0.91 14.96
CA SER A 37 -0.85 1.88 15.38
C SER A 37 -1.36 3.31 15.33
N LEU A 38 -2.11 3.68 14.29
CA LEU A 38 -2.69 5.03 14.17
C LEU A 38 -3.79 5.29 15.19
N GLU A 39 -4.59 4.28 15.53
CA GLU A 39 -5.61 4.39 16.58
C GLU A 39 -5.02 4.65 17.97
N LYS A 40 -3.83 4.10 18.23
CA LYS A 40 -3.04 4.38 19.44
C LYS A 40 -2.37 5.77 19.43
N GLY A 41 -2.46 6.51 18.32
CA GLY A 41 -1.77 7.79 18.14
C GLY A 41 -0.28 7.63 17.79
N GLU A 42 0.17 6.43 17.44
CA GLU A 42 1.55 6.19 17.04
C GLU A 42 1.78 6.68 15.61
N ASN A 43 2.96 7.24 15.37
CA ASN A 43 3.32 7.75 14.05
C ASN A 43 3.91 6.62 13.18
N VAL A 44 3.15 6.15 12.20
CA VAL A 44 3.60 5.09 11.28
C VAL A 44 4.43 5.69 10.14
N LYS A 45 5.72 5.34 10.08
CA LYS A 45 6.64 5.73 8.99
C LYS A 45 6.91 4.55 8.07
N LEU A 46 6.42 4.63 6.83
CA LEU A 46 6.70 3.64 5.79
C LEU A 46 7.87 4.09 4.91
N SER A 47 9.08 3.69 5.27
CA SER A 47 10.31 3.96 4.51
C SER A 47 10.21 3.42 3.08
N GLY A 48 10.40 4.28 2.09
CA GLY A 48 10.32 3.91 0.66
C GLY A 48 8.93 4.05 0.03
N PHE A 49 7.89 4.36 0.81
CA PHE A 49 6.53 4.59 0.31
C PHE A 49 6.26 6.05 -0.11
N GLY A 50 7.15 6.98 0.26
CA GLY A 50 7.08 8.41 -0.01
C GLY A 50 7.51 9.23 1.20
N ARG A 51 7.91 10.49 1.04
CA ARG A 51 8.32 11.38 2.16
C ARG A 51 7.13 12.11 2.82
N GLU A 52 5.91 11.87 2.35
CA GLU A 52 4.76 12.69 2.71
C GLU A 52 4.12 12.20 4.02
N LYS A 53 3.91 13.13 4.96
CA LYS A 53 3.20 12.87 6.22
C LYS A 53 1.74 12.61 5.89
N VAL A 54 1.35 11.34 5.79
CA VAL A 54 -0.06 10.96 5.64
C VAL A 54 -0.70 11.04 7.03
N VAL A 55 -1.42 12.12 7.32
CA VAL A 55 -2.21 12.23 8.55
C VAL A 55 -3.51 11.46 8.33
N ILE A 56 -3.58 10.25 8.88
CA ILE A 56 -4.71 9.35 8.67
C ILE A 56 -5.78 9.66 9.72
N SER A 57 -6.89 10.28 9.30
CA SER A 57 -8.07 10.49 10.15
C SER A 57 -9.00 9.27 10.08
N LYS A 58 -9.64 8.91 11.20
CA LYS A 58 -10.46 7.68 11.40
C LYS A 58 -11.58 7.41 10.37
N ARG A 59 -11.97 8.37 9.51
CA ARG A 59 -13.15 8.25 8.61
C ARG A 59 -13.01 8.86 7.22
N ARG A 60 -11.90 8.69 6.50
CA ARG A 60 -11.92 9.00 5.05
C ARG A 60 -11.26 7.92 4.22
N VAL A 61 -11.96 7.58 3.13
CA VAL A 61 -11.47 6.84 1.98
C VAL A 61 -10.00 7.20 1.75
N VAL A 62 -9.15 6.18 1.73
CA VAL A 62 -7.70 6.33 1.62
C VAL A 62 -7.38 6.78 0.19
N THR A 63 -7.47 8.08 -0.08
CA THR A 63 -6.86 8.65 -1.28
C THR A 63 -5.36 8.73 -1.03
N PHE A 64 -4.67 7.69 -1.49
CA PHE A 64 -3.22 7.62 -1.48
C PHE A 64 -2.64 8.52 -2.58
N LYS A 65 -1.96 9.61 -2.20
CA LYS A 65 -1.12 10.38 -3.11
C LYS A 65 0.27 9.75 -3.12
N ALA A 66 0.56 8.96 -4.16
CA ALA A 66 1.86 8.36 -4.33
C ALA A 66 2.96 9.44 -4.49
N GLY A 67 4.02 9.33 -3.70
CA GLY A 67 5.19 10.21 -3.83
C GLY A 67 5.96 9.97 -5.14
N GLN A 68 6.75 10.96 -5.57
CA GLN A 68 7.44 10.94 -6.87
C GLN A 68 8.32 9.69 -7.09
N LYS A 69 8.99 9.20 -6.05
CA LYS A 69 9.83 8.00 -6.14
C LYS A 69 9.03 6.73 -6.42
N LEU A 70 7.83 6.61 -5.86
CA LEU A 70 6.95 5.46 -6.10
C LEU A 70 6.32 5.54 -7.50
N LYS A 71 5.89 6.75 -7.91
CA LYS A 71 5.43 7.00 -9.29
C LYS A 71 6.47 6.61 -10.33
N ASN A 72 7.70 7.10 -10.17
CA ASN A 72 8.80 6.80 -11.09
C ASN A 72 9.14 5.30 -11.14
N ARG A 73 9.02 4.57 -10.03
CA ARG A 73 9.27 3.11 -10.01
C ARG A 73 8.16 2.31 -10.69
N ILE A 74 6.93 2.80 -10.63
CA ILE A 74 5.79 2.18 -11.30
C ILE A 74 5.84 2.46 -12.81
N GLU A 75 6.11 3.69 -13.23
CA GLU A 75 6.29 4.05 -14.65
C GLU A 75 7.41 3.25 -15.32
N ASN A 76 8.56 3.11 -14.66
CA ASN A 76 9.67 2.30 -15.17
C ASN A 76 9.37 0.79 -15.21
N CYS A 77 8.33 0.33 -14.52
CA CYS A 77 7.88 -1.06 -14.58
C CYS A 77 7.09 -1.36 -15.87
N PHE A 78 6.49 -0.35 -16.50
CA PHE A 78 5.74 -0.48 -17.76
C PHE A 78 6.61 -0.31 -19.02
N ILE A 79 7.82 0.23 -18.88
CA ILE A 79 8.72 0.51 -20.02
C ILE A 79 9.67 -0.67 -20.31
N LYS A 80 9.82 -1.63 -19.39
CA LYS A 80 10.51 -2.90 -19.70
C LYS A 80 9.56 -3.85 -20.43
N LYS A 81 9.35 -3.58 -21.72
CA LYS A 81 8.95 -4.58 -22.71
C LYS A 81 10.19 -5.08 -23.43
#